data_AF-A0A7W9Q3F7-F1
#
_entry.id   AF-A0A7W9Q3F7-F1
#
_cell.length_a   1.000
_cell.length_b   1.000
_cell.length_c   1.000
_cell.angle_alpha   90.00
_cell.angle_beta   90.00
_cell.angle_gamma   90.00
#
_symmetry.space_group_name_H-M   'P 1'
#
loop_
_entity.id
_entity.type
_entity.pdbx_description
1 polymer ?
#
loop_
_entity_poly.entity_id
_entity_poly.type
_entity_poly.pdbx_seq_one_letter_code
_entity_poly.pdbx_strand_id
1 'polypeptide(L)'
;MSGEMDLQTCPALAEATSIIPLAGKALCLDLSAVPFMDSSGLNLLIQLRRRLHAEGGLLAVAGLQTQPAHLLELTEASELFTVIPTGADGSGEALTA
;
A
#
# COMPACT_ATOMS: atom_id res chain seq x y z
N MET A 1 -7.01 -1.90 6.48
CA MET A 1 -8.15 -1.87 5.54
C MET A 1 -8.75 -3.27 5.48
N SER A 2 -10.05 -3.40 5.19
CA SER A 2 -10.72 -4.71 5.17
C SER A 2 -11.54 -4.89 3.90
N GLY A 3 -11.56 -6.10 3.35
CA GLY A 3 -12.29 -6.43 2.11
C GLY A 3 -11.36 -6.52 0.89
N GLU A 4 -11.94 -6.49 -0.30
CA GLU A 4 -11.21 -6.74 -1.54
C GLU A 4 -10.66 -5.43 -2.13
N MET A 5 -9.55 -5.51 -2.87
CA MET A 5 -9.02 -4.42 -3.69
C MET A 5 -9.22 -4.75 -5.16
N ASP A 6 -10.34 -4.28 -5.73
CA ASP A 6 -10.75 -4.61 -7.08
C ASP A 6 -11.33 -3.40 -7.83
N LEU A 7 -11.85 -3.62 -9.04
CA LEU A 7 -12.51 -2.59 -9.85
C LEU A 7 -13.69 -1.88 -9.15
N GLN A 8 -14.33 -2.52 -8.16
CA GLN A 8 -15.48 -1.95 -7.44
C GLN A 8 -15.04 -1.12 -6.23
N THR A 9 -14.03 -1.57 -5.50
CA THR A 9 -13.58 -0.92 -4.26
C THR A 9 -12.49 0.12 -4.48
N CYS A 10 -11.62 -0.08 -5.47
CA CYS A 10 -10.48 0.80 -5.73
C CYS A 10 -10.85 2.26 -6.05
N PRO A 11 -11.94 2.57 -6.79
CA PRO A 11 -12.32 3.96 -7.04
C PRO A 11 -12.60 4.75 -5.74
N ALA A 12 -13.33 4.15 -4.80
CA ALA A 12 -13.61 4.78 -3.51
C ALA A 12 -12.35 4.96 -2.66
N LEU A 13 -11.43 4.00 -2.70
CA LEU A 13 -10.13 4.10 -2.03
C LEU A 13 -9.24 5.19 -2.64
N ALA A 14 -9.25 5.33 -3.97
CA ALA A 14 -8.54 6.40 -4.67
C ALA A 14 -9.06 7.78 -4.24
N GLU A 15 -10.38 7.95 -4.18
CA GLU A 15 -10.99 9.20 -3.72
C GLU A 15 -10.63 9.48 -2.26
N ALA A 16 -10.80 8.50 -1.37
CA ALA A 16 -10.49 8.63 0.05
C ALA A 16 -9.02 8.99 0.31
N THR A 17 -8.10 8.42 -0.47
CA THR A 17 -6.66 8.76 -0.36
C THR A 17 -6.33 10.10 -1.01
N SER A 18 -7.06 10.52 -2.06
CA SER A 18 -6.82 11.78 -2.77
C SER A 18 -6.90 13.02 -1.87
N ILE A 19 -7.79 13.00 -0.88
CA ILE A 19 -8.03 14.12 0.03
C ILE A 19 -7.07 14.18 1.22
N ILE A 20 -6.25 13.14 1.43
CA ILE A 20 -5.28 13.12 2.52
C ILE A 20 -4.13 14.07 2.15
N PRO A 21 -3.77 15.04 3.02
CA PRO A 21 -2.60 15.89 2.80
C PRO A 21 -1.33 15.11 3.19
N LEU A 22 -0.54 14.72 2.18
CA LEU A 22 0.58 13.80 2.34
C LEU A 22 1.96 14.49 2.37
N ALA A 23 2.02 15.81 2.33
CA ALA A 23 3.21 16.69 2.39
C ALA A 23 4.44 16.11 3.13
N GLY A 24 5.30 15.37 2.42
CA GLY A 24 6.52 14.76 2.95
C GLY A 24 6.33 13.62 3.96
N LYS A 25 5.12 13.09 4.14
CA LYS A 25 4.81 12.08 5.16
C LYS A 25 4.91 10.67 4.60
N ALA A 26 5.23 9.72 5.48
CA ALA A 26 5.10 8.30 5.20
C ALA A 26 3.64 7.86 5.41
N LEU A 27 3.12 7.06 4.48
CA LEU A 27 1.83 6.37 4.59
C LEU A 27 2.08 4.86 4.65
N CYS A 28 1.53 4.21 5.66
CA CYS A 28 1.53 2.75 5.76
C CYS A 28 0.11 2.23 5.49
N LEU A 29 -0.04 1.37 4.48
CA LEU A 29 -1.28 0.66 4.21
C LEU A 29 -1.24 -0.73 4.85
N ASP A 30 -2.12 -0.92 5.83
CA ASP A 30 -2.37 -2.24 6.42
C ASP A 30 -3.34 -3.05 5.56
N LEU A 31 -2.79 -4.09 4.92
CA LEU A 31 -3.48 -5.05 4.06
C LEU A 31 -3.80 -6.37 4.78
N SER A 32 -3.64 -6.42 6.11
CA SER A 32 -3.87 -7.64 6.91
C SER A 32 -5.28 -8.20 6.80
N ALA A 33 -6.28 -7.38 6.50
CA ALA A 33 -7.67 -7.82 6.26
C ALA A 33 -8.09 -7.71 4.78
N VAL A 34 -7.11 -7.72 3.86
CA VAL A 34 -7.33 -7.70 2.41
C VAL A 34 -6.98 -9.08 1.83
N PRO A 35 -7.96 -9.99 1.70
CA PRO A 35 -7.70 -11.34 1.20
C PRO A 35 -7.48 -11.39 -0.33
N PHE A 36 -7.87 -10.34 -1.06
CA PHE A 36 -7.82 -10.31 -2.52
C PHE A 36 -7.44 -8.93 -3.06
N MET A 37 -6.58 -8.93 -4.07
CA MET A 37 -6.17 -7.77 -4.86
C MET A 37 -6.06 -8.16 -6.34
N ASP A 38 -6.63 -7.36 -7.24
CA ASP A 38 -6.47 -7.53 -8.70
C ASP A 38 -5.49 -6.49 -9.30
N SER A 39 -5.46 -6.38 -10.63
CA SER A 39 -4.66 -5.38 -11.33
C SER A 39 -5.06 -3.93 -11.01
N SER A 40 -6.31 -3.68 -10.64
CA SER A 40 -6.82 -2.38 -10.21
C SER A 40 -6.26 -2.01 -8.85
N GLY A 41 -6.20 -2.97 -7.93
CA GLY A 41 -5.58 -2.80 -6.62
C GLY A 41 -4.09 -2.53 -6.72
N LEU A 42 -3.36 -3.28 -7.55
CA LEU A 42 -1.96 -3.00 -7.84
C LEU A 42 -1.76 -1.61 -8.45
N ASN A 43 -2.56 -1.25 -9.44
CA ASN A 43 -2.48 0.07 -10.08
C ASN A 43 -2.76 1.19 -9.07
N LEU A 44 -3.71 1.00 -8.14
CA LEU A 44 -3.97 1.96 -7.06
C LEU A 44 -2.74 2.18 -6.18
N LEU A 45 -2.06 1.11 -5.77
CA LEU A 45 -0.83 1.20 -4.97
C LEU A 45 0.29 1.94 -5.73
N ILE A 46 0.47 1.65 -7.02
CA ILE A 46 1.46 2.32 -7.87
C ILE A 46 1.16 3.82 -7.96
N GLN A 47 -0.11 4.19 -8.20
CA GLN A 47 -0.52 5.59 -8.30
C GLN A 47 -0.32 6.34 -6.99
N LEU A 48 -0.66 5.71 -5.86
CA LEU A 48 -0.48 6.29 -4.53
C LEU A 48 1.01 6.48 -4.19
N ARG A 49 1.86 5.48 -4.52
CA ARG A 49 3.32 5.58 -4.38
C ARG A 49 3.89 6.75 -5.18
N ARG A 50 3.48 6.88 -6.45
CA ARG A 50 3.94 7.98 -7.33
C ARG A 50 3.56 9.34 -6.78
N ARG A 51 2.33 9.48 -6.27
CA ARG A 51 1.87 10.70 -5.63
C ARG A 51 2.68 11.03 -4.38
N LEU A 52 2.84 10.07 -3.47
CA LEU A 52 3.64 10.24 -2.25
C LEU A 52 5.07 10.66 -2.58
N HIS A 53 5.71 9.97 -3.50
CA HIS A 53 7.07 10.29 -3.93
C HIS A 53 7.18 11.71 -4.52
N ALA A 54 6.20 12.14 -5.32
CA ALA A 54 6.17 13.51 -5.86
C ALA A 54 5.98 14.58 -4.78
N GLU A 55 5.33 14.24 -3.67
CA GLU A 55 5.16 15.09 -2.49
C GLU A 55 6.29 14.92 -1.46
N GLY A 56 7.35 14.16 -1.77
CA GLY A 56 8.50 13.90 -0.88
C GLY A 56 8.21 12.91 0.25
N GLY A 57 7.09 12.18 0.17
CA GLY A 57 6.69 11.14 1.11
C GLY A 57 7.02 9.73 0.62
N LEU A 58 6.63 8.74 1.42
CA LEU A 58 6.91 7.32 1.18
C LEU A 58 5.65 6.47 1.37
N LEU A 59 5.52 5.41 0.57
CA LEU A 59 4.47 4.39 0.74
C LEU A 59 5.08 3.09 1.25
N ALA A 60 4.56 2.61 2.37
CA ALA A 60 4.83 1.27 2.88
C ALA A 60 3.55 0.43 2.89
N VAL A 61 3.69 -0.88 2.73
CA VAL A 61 2.60 -1.86 2.85
C VAL A 61 2.92 -2.83 3.97
N ALA A 62 1.93 -3.17 4.79
CA ALA A 62 2.05 -4.12 5.89
C ALA A 62 0.95 -5.18 5.78
N GLY A 63 1.14 -6.34 6.42
CA GLY A 63 0.10 -7.37 6.49
C GLY A 63 -0.29 -7.98 5.14
N LEU A 64 0.62 -8.06 4.18
CA LEU A 64 0.34 -8.69 2.88
C LEU A 64 -0.13 -10.15 3.09
N GLN A 65 -1.36 -10.43 2.67
CA GLN A 65 -1.92 -11.77 2.62
C GLN A 65 -1.35 -12.55 1.41
N THR A 66 -1.54 -13.87 1.40
CA THR A 66 -0.96 -14.75 0.38
C THR A 66 -1.26 -14.34 -1.05
N GLN A 67 -2.52 -14.00 -1.38
CA GLN A 67 -2.91 -13.64 -2.75
C GLN A 67 -2.35 -12.27 -3.17
N PRO A 68 -2.46 -11.19 -2.37
CA PRO A 68 -1.83 -9.92 -2.69
C PRO A 68 -0.30 -10.01 -2.79
N ALA A 69 0.36 -10.76 -1.91
CA ALA A 69 1.81 -10.98 -1.96
C ALA A 69 2.22 -11.66 -3.29
N HIS A 70 1.52 -12.74 -3.66
CA HIS A 70 1.78 -13.46 -4.90
C HIS A 70 1.56 -12.59 -6.15
N LEU A 71 0.56 -11.72 -6.14
CA LEU A 71 0.34 -10.76 -7.22
C LEU A 71 1.52 -9.78 -7.37
N LEU A 72 2.05 -9.26 -6.26
CA LEU A 72 3.23 -8.38 -6.28
C LEU A 72 4.48 -9.11 -6.79
N GLU A 73 4.68 -10.36 -6.40
CA GLU A 73 5.79 -11.19 -6.88
C GLU A 73 5.67 -11.46 -8.38
N LEU A 74 4.49 -11.89 -8.84
CA LEU A 74 4.25 -12.25 -10.24
C LEU A 74 4.43 -11.06 -11.19
N THR A 75 4.15 -9.85 -10.70
CA THR A 75 4.26 -8.61 -11.47
C THR A 75 5.60 -7.92 -11.28
N GLU A 76 6.53 -8.51 -10.52
CA GLU A 76 7.81 -7.91 -10.12
C GLU A 76 7.64 -6.53 -9.45
N ALA A 77 6.43 -6.26 -8.94
CA ALA A 77 6.08 -4.99 -8.33
C ALA A 77 6.48 -4.94 -6.85
N SER A 78 6.84 -6.08 -6.25
CA SER A 78 7.32 -6.16 -4.86
C SER A 78 8.47 -5.19 -4.59
N GLU A 79 9.40 -5.02 -5.53
CA GLU A 79 10.54 -4.10 -5.42
C GLU A 79 10.15 -2.61 -5.41
N LEU A 80 8.93 -2.28 -5.84
CA LEU A 80 8.42 -0.91 -5.80
C LEU A 80 7.98 -0.50 -4.39
N PHE A 81 7.66 -1.46 -3.52
CA PHE A 81 7.03 -1.20 -2.24
C PHE A 81 7.94 -1.54 -1.08
N THR A 82 7.96 -0.67 -0.06
CA THR A 82 8.53 -1.04 1.24
C THR A 82 7.54 -1.94 1.96
N VAL A 83 7.84 -3.24 2.03
CA VAL A 83 7.02 -4.21 2.76
C VAL A 83 7.48 -4.28 4.22
N ILE A 84 6.59 -3.95 5.15
CA ILE A 84 6.84 -4.08 6.58
C ILE A 84 6.44 -5.50 7.01
N PRO A 85 7.37 -6.30 7.57
CA PRO A 85 7.05 -7.63 8.05
C PRO A 85 6.06 -7.56 9.21
N THR A 86 4.94 -8.27 9.09
CA THR A 86 3.97 -8.43 10.18
C THR A 86 4.45 -9.53 11.12
N GLY A 87 5.25 -9.17 12.13
CA GLY A 87 5.49 -10.01 13.32
C GLY A 87 6.88 -9.98 13.93
N ALA A 88 7.13 -9.03 14.82
CA ALA A 88 7.80 -9.19 16.13
C ALA A 88 7.78 -7.81 16.83
N ASP A 89 7.40 -7.80 18.09
CA ASP A 89 7.47 -6.73 19.11
C ASP A 89 7.76 -5.28 18.68
N GLY A 90 6.86 -4.39 19.08
CA GLY A 90 6.89 -2.97 18.75
C GLY A 90 8.18 -2.25 19.07
N SER A 91 8.62 -1.44 18.11
CA SER A 91 9.07 -0.07 18.32
C SER A 91 8.98 0.62 16.96
N GLY A 92 8.14 1.66 16.88
CA GLY A 92 8.06 2.49 15.70
C GLY A 92 9.40 3.17 15.50
N GLU A 93 10.19 2.67 14.56
CA GLU A 93 11.23 3.48 13.96
C GLU A 93 10.60 4.16 12.75
N ALA A 94 10.29 5.43 12.95
CA ALA A 94 9.78 6.30 11.92
C ALA A 94 10.70 6.19 10.70
N LEU A 95 10.11 5.76 9.58
CA LEU A 95 10.69 5.87 8.26
C LEU A 95 11.03 7.34 8.01
N THR A 96 12.26 7.71 8.37
CA THR A 96 12.84 9.05 8.21
C THR A 96 13.94 8.88 7.19
N ALA A 97 13.68 9.33 5.97
CA ALA A 97 14.68 9.59 4.95
C ALA A 97 14.43 11.00 4.43
#